data_AF-A0A443IJY8-F1
#
_entry.id   AF-A0A443IJY8-F1
#
_cell.length_a   1.000
_cell.length_b   1.000
_cell.length_c   1.000
_cell.angle_alpha   90.00
_cell.angle_beta   90.00
_cell.angle_gamma   90.00
#
_symmetry.space_group_name_H-M   'P 1'
#
loop_
_entity.id
_entity.type
_entity.pdbx_description
1 polymer ?
#
loop_
_entity_poly.entity_id
_entity_poly.type
_entity_poly.pdbx_seq_one_letter_code
_entity_poly.pdbx_strand_id
1 'polypeptide(L)'
;MRVLGLILILLILGFLLEQIINKLLGVKKKKVSETPGRKIDRWGRGILVVVFLCGFSFVIEADRSVIKWFWISYLIILLGFQAILEWKYLKDSNQYVTTFIFLLLGVALIYNMEYFIQLLGWD
;
A
#
# COMPACT_ATOMS: atom_id res chain seq x y z
N MET A 1 -15.86 11.14 -14.24
CA MET A 1 -16.69 9.97 -13.85
C MET A 1 -16.03 8.62 -14.14
N ARG A 2 -15.38 8.42 -15.32
CA ARG A 2 -14.75 7.13 -15.68
C ARG A 2 -13.59 6.71 -14.75
N VAL A 3 -12.63 7.61 -14.49
CA VAL A 3 -11.50 7.36 -13.57
C VAL A 3 -11.97 6.99 -12.16
N LEU A 4 -12.99 7.68 -11.64
CA LEU A 4 -13.58 7.34 -10.34
C LEU A 4 -14.17 5.93 -10.31
N GLY A 5 -14.77 5.48 -11.41
CA GLY A 5 -15.28 4.12 -11.57
C GLY A 5 -14.18 3.05 -11.50
N LEU A 6 -13.04 3.25 -12.16
CA LEU A 6 -11.90 2.32 -12.05
C LEU A 6 -11.28 2.30 -10.67
N ILE A 7 -11.15 3.45 -10.02
CA ILE A 7 -10.67 3.50 -8.64
C ILE A 7 -11.59 2.66 -7.74
N LEU A 8 -12.92 2.82 -7.89
CA LEU A 8 -13.90 1.99 -7.18
C LEU A 8 -13.75 0.50 -7.47
N ILE A 9 -13.61 0.11 -8.74
CA ILE A 9 -13.42 -1.30 -9.14
C ILE A 9 -12.13 -1.87 -8.54
N LEU A 10 -11.02 -1.14 -8.61
CA LEU A 10 -9.74 -1.56 -8.04
C LEU A 10 -9.81 -1.69 -6.51
N LEU A 11 -10.54 -0.80 -5.83
CA LEU A 11 -10.77 -0.91 -4.38
C LEU A 11 -11.58 -2.15 -4.01
N ILE A 12 -12.64 -2.45 -4.76
CA ILE A 12 -13.45 -3.65 -4.56
C ILE A 12 -12.61 -4.92 -4.80
N LEU A 13 -11.87 -4.96 -5.91
CA LEU A 13 -10.97 -6.07 -6.23
C LEU A 13 -9.90 -6.26 -5.15
N GLY A 14 -9.27 -5.17 -4.71
CA GLY A 14 -8.29 -5.20 -3.63
C GLY A 14 -8.86 -5.75 -2.33
N PHE A 15 -10.07 -5.33 -1.96
CA PHE A 15 -10.76 -5.83 -0.77
C PHE A 15 -11.08 -7.33 -0.87
N LEU A 16 -11.58 -7.80 -2.02
CA LEU A 16 -11.88 -9.21 -2.24
C LEU A 16 -10.61 -10.07 -2.21
N LEU A 17 -9.54 -9.62 -2.88
CA LEU A 17 -8.22 -10.28 -2.84
C LEU A 17 -7.73 -10.39 -1.40
N GLU A 18 -7.94 -9.36 -0.58
CA GLU A 18 -7.48 -9.35 0.81
C GLU A 18 -8.21 -10.41 1.63
N GLN A 19 -9.52 -10.55 1.44
CA GLN A 19 -10.29 -11.59 2.10
C GLN A 19 -9.86 -13.00 1.66
N ILE A 20 -9.63 -13.20 0.37
CA ILE A 20 -9.20 -14.49 -0.18
C ILE A 20 -7.83 -14.88 0.37
N ILE A 21 -6.84 -13.97 0.33
CA ILE A 21 -5.47 -14.23 0.81
C ILE A 21 -5.49 -14.51 2.32
N ASN A 22 -6.21 -13.69 3.11
CA ASN A 22 -6.29 -13.92 4.55
C ASN A 22 -6.96 -15.25 4.90
N LYS A 23 -8.01 -15.64 4.15
CA LYS A 23 -8.66 -16.94 4.33
C LYS A 23 -7.72 -18.09 3.96
N LEU A 24 -6.97 -17.96 2.86
CA LEU A 24 -6.01 -18.96 2.39
C LEU A 24 -4.86 -19.16 3.40
N LEU A 25 -4.38 -18.08 3.99
CA LEU A 25 -3.26 -18.09 4.94
C LEU A 25 -3.69 -18.31 6.40
N GLY A 26 -4.98 -18.49 6.67
CA GLY A 26 -5.52 -18.66 8.03
C GLY A 26 -5.30 -17.43 8.93
N VAL A 27 -5.15 -16.25 8.34
CA VAL A 27 -4.82 -15.00 9.04
C VAL A 27 -6.04 -14.49 9.79
N LYS A 28 -5.95 -14.46 11.12
CA LYS A 28 -6.89 -13.72 11.96
C LYS A 28 -6.41 -12.27 12.04
N LYS A 29 -7.13 -11.36 11.38
CA LYS A 29 -6.81 -9.93 11.39
C LYS A 29 -6.71 -9.41 12.82
N LYS A 30 -5.56 -8.85 13.16
CA LYS A 30 -5.31 -8.15 14.42
C LYS A 30 -4.71 -6.80 14.12
N LYS A 31 -5.01 -5.79 14.95
CA LYS A 31 -4.45 -4.46 14.76
C LYS A 31 -3.17 -4.32 15.57
N VAL A 32 -2.11 -3.79 14.95
CA VAL A 32 -0.88 -3.43 15.69
C VAL A 32 -1.18 -2.40 16.79
N SER A 33 -2.23 -1.58 16.63
CA SER A 33 -2.70 -0.63 17.65
C SER A 33 -3.18 -1.27 18.96
N GLU A 34 -3.46 -2.57 18.98
CA GLU A 34 -3.86 -3.32 20.17
C GLU A 34 -2.65 -3.95 20.88
N THR A 35 -1.46 -3.80 20.31
CA THR A 35 -0.20 -4.34 20.83
C THR A 35 0.66 -3.24 21.46
N PRO A 36 1.75 -3.58 22.18
CA PRO A 36 2.75 -2.60 22.63
C PRO A 36 3.34 -1.75 21.49
N GLY A 37 3.26 -2.22 20.24
CA GLY A 37 3.68 -1.50 19.04
C GLY A 37 2.82 -0.28 18.69
N ARG A 38 1.69 -0.03 19.36
CA ARG A 38 0.75 1.07 19.07
C ARG A 38 1.41 2.44 18.95
N LYS A 39 2.32 2.79 19.86
CA LYS A 39 3.00 4.10 19.84
C LYS A 39 3.90 4.23 18.62
N ILE A 40 4.63 3.15 18.29
CA ILE A 40 5.55 3.12 17.15
C ILE A 40 4.76 3.19 15.84
N ASP A 41 3.67 2.43 15.72
CA ASP A 41 2.78 2.49 14.55
C ASP A 41 2.26 3.91 14.30
N ARG A 42 1.74 4.58 15.34
CA ARG A 42 1.19 5.93 15.22
C ARG A 42 2.24 6.98 14.87
N TRP A 43 3.37 6.99 15.57
CA TRP A 43 4.44 7.95 15.31
C TRP A 43 5.14 7.69 13.98
N GLY A 44 5.43 6.42 13.67
CA GLY A 44 6.04 6.02 12.41
C GLY A 44 5.18 6.42 11.21
N ARG A 45 3.88 6.12 11.22
CA ARG A 45 2.95 6.56 10.17
C ARG A 45 2.88 8.08 10.06
N GLY A 46 2.84 8.79 11.19
CA GLY A 46 2.86 10.25 11.21
C GLY A 46 4.11 10.83 10.54
N ILE A 47 5.28 10.34 10.93
CA ILE A 47 6.56 10.76 10.35
C ILE A 47 6.61 10.45 8.85
N LEU A 48 6.19 9.25 8.44
CA LEU A 48 6.17 8.86 7.03
C LEU A 48 5.29 9.79 6.19
N VAL A 49 4.10 10.15 6.68
CA VAL A 49 3.20 11.08 5.98
C VAL A 49 3.82 12.47 5.89
N VAL A 50 4.41 12.99 6.97
CA VAL A 50 5.03 14.31 6.97
C VAL A 50 6.21 14.36 6.00
N VAL A 51 7.12 13.39 6.07
CA VAL A 51 8.27 13.30 5.14
C VAL A 51 7.80 13.20 3.69
N PHE A 52 6.76 12.40 3.43
CA PHE A 52 6.21 12.26 2.10
C PHE A 52 5.57 13.55 1.57
N LEU A 53 4.78 14.26 2.38
CA LEU A 53 4.18 15.54 1.98
C LEU A 53 5.23 16.62 1.72
N CYS A 54 6.27 16.69 2.55
CA CYS A 54 7.40 17.58 2.32
C CYS A 54 8.17 17.19 1.04
N GLY A 55 8.36 15.89 0.78
CA GLY A 55 8.99 15.42 -0.46
C GLY A 55 8.16 15.72 -1.70
N PHE A 56 6.84 15.62 -1.58
CA PHE A 56 5.91 15.76 -2.70
C PHE A 56 5.96 17.16 -3.33
N SER A 57 6.15 18.22 -2.53
CA SER A 57 6.29 19.58 -3.07
C SER A 57 7.49 19.75 -4.00
N PHE A 58 8.53 18.93 -3.86
CA PHE A 58 9.71 18.96 -4.76
C PHE A 58 9.51 18.14 -6.04
N VAL A 59 8.53 17.22 -6.05
CA VAL A 59 8.36 16.23 -7.11
C VAL A 59 7.13 16.54 -7.99
N ILE A 60 6.22 17.41 -7.54
CA ILE A 60 4.96 17.69 -8.23
C ILE A 60 5.14 18.26 -9.65
N GLU A 61 6.23 19.01 -9.89
CA GLU A 61 6.56 19.57 -11.21
C GLU A 61 7.58 18.72 -11.99
N ALA A 62 8.02 17.60 -11.42
CA ALA A 62 8.95 16.69 -12.08
C ALA A 62 8.26 15.89 -13.20
N ASP A 63 9.06 15.17 -13.99
CA ASP A 63 8.50 14.31 -15.02
C ASP A 63 7.66 13.16 -14.44
N ARG A 64 6.80 12.59 -15.29
CA ARG A 64 5.90 11.50 -14.91
C ARG A 64 6.62 10.27 -14.36
N SER A 65 7.83 9.97 -14.84
CA SER A 65 8.62 8.84 -14.34
C SER A 65 9.06 9.09 -12.89
N VAL A 66 9.56 10.29 -12.58
CA VAL A 66 9.95 10.67 -11.23
C VAL A 66 8.76 10.63 -10.28
N ILE A 67 7.61 11.18 -10.67
CA ILE A 67 6.37 11.11 -9.86
C ILE A 67 5.96 9.66 -9.61
N LYS A 68 6.00 8.80 -10.64
CA LYS A 68 5.67 7.37 -10.52
C LYS A 68 6.60 6.65 -9.52
N TRP A 69 7.91 6.83 -9.65
CA TRP A 69 8.87 6.23 -8.74
C TRP A 69 8.77 6.77 -7.31
N PHE A 70 8.42 8.05 -7.15
CA PHE A 70 8.13 8.63 -5.85
C PHE A 70 6.95 7.92 -5.16
N TRP A 71 5.83 7.70 -5.86
CA TRP A 71 4.70 6.94 -5.33
C TRP A 71 5.04 5.47 -5.01
N ILE A 72 5.81 4.81 -5.87
CA ILE A 72 6.29 3.44 -5.62
C ILE A 72 7.14 3.39 -4.35
N SER A 73 8.09 4.32 -4.19
CA SER A 73 8.97 4.37 -3.03
C SER A 73 8.19 4.56 -1.73
N TYR A 74 7.17 5.44 -1.74
CA TYR A 74 6.31 5.66 -0.60
C TYR A 74 5.49 4.43 -0.24
N LEU A 75 4.93 3.74 -1.23
CA LEU A 75 4.18 2.51 -1.01
C LEU A 75 5.08 1.43 -0.37
N ILE A 76 6.31 1.28 -0.87
CA ILE A 76 7.31 0.34 -0.33
C ILE A 76 7.62 0.67 1.13
N ILE A 77 7.91 1.92 1.45
CA ILE A 77 8.24 2.32 2.80
C ILE A 77 7.03 2.13 3.73
N LEU A 78 5.84 2.52 3.29
CA LEU A 78 4.61 2.46 4.09
C LEU A 78 4.18 1.03 4.41
N LEU A 79 4.07 0.17 3.39
CA LEU A 79 3.65 -1.23 3.58
C LEU A 79 4.80 -2.09 4.11
N GLY A 80 6.05 -1.78 3.76
CA GLY A 80 7.22 -2.42 4.35
C GLY A 80 7.32 -2.15 5.85
N PHE A 81 7.12 -0.89 6.27
CA PHE A 81 7.02 -0.54 7.68
C PHE A 81 5.89 -1.31 8.39
N GLN A 82 4.71 -1.37 7.77
CA GLN A 82 3.58 -2.14 8.32
C GLN A 82 3.92 -3.63 8.45
N ALA A 83 4.50 -4.25 7.42
CA ALA A 83 4.89 -5.66 7.46
C ALA A 83 5.92 -5.95 8.56
N ILE A 84 6.89 -5.06 8.77
CA ILE A 84 7.88 -5.18 9.87
C ILE A 84 7.19 -5.11 11.24
N LEU A 85 6.24 -4.19 11.42
CA LEU A 85 5.48 -4.09 12.67
C LEU A 85 4.60 -5.31 12.90
N GLU A 86 3.91 -5.79 11.87
CA GLU A 86 3.10 -7.00 11.97
C GLU A 86 3.96 -8.22 12.31
N TRP A 87 5.12 -8.37 11.68
CA TRP A 87 6.06 -9.44 12.01
C TRP A 87 6.57 -9.35 13.46
N LYS A 88 6.85 -8.14 13.95
CA LYS A 88 7.40 -7.94 15.30
C LYS A 88 6.35 -8.07 16.42
N TYR A 89 5.14 -7.55 16.19
CA TYR A 89 4.11 -7.39 17.24
C TYR A 89 2.92 -8.34 17.09
N LEU A 90 2.71 -8.95 15.92
CA LEU A 90 1.64 -9.91 15.65
C LEU A 90 2.22 -11.29 15.29
N LYS A 91 3.16 -11.78 16.10
CA LYS A 91 3.94 -13.01 15.85
C LYS A 91 3.09 -14.26 15.56
N ASP A 92 1.91 -14.35 16.17
CA ASP A 92 0.99 -15.48 15.99
C ASP A 92 0.11 -15.37 14.73
N SER A 93 0.38 -14.37 13.88
CA SER A 93 -0.40 -14.08 12.67
C SER A 93 0.52 -13.93 11.46
N ASN A 94 0.19 -14.63 10.38
CA ASN A 94 0.86 -14.48 9.08
C ASN A 94 0.45 -13.19 8.34
N GLN A 95 -0.10 -12.20 9.06
CA GLN A 95 -0.60 -10.95 8.46
C GLN A 95 0.49 -10.18 7.72
N TYR A 96 1.75 -10.24 8.20
CA TYR A 96 2.89 -9.63 7.52
C TYR A 96 3.11 -10.20 6.11
N VAL A 97 2.79 -11.49 5.90
CA VAL A 97 2.86 -12.14 4.58
C VAL A 97 1.78 -11.56 3.66
N THR A 98 0.55 -11.41 4.16
CA THR A 98 -0.52 -10.74 3.40
C THR A 98 -0.10 -9.33 3.01
N THR A 99 0.37 -8.52 3.97
CA THR A 99 0.82 -7.14 3.71
C THR A 99 1.96 -7.09 2.70
N PHE A 100 2.90 -8.04 2.75
CA PHE A 100 3.98 -8.12 1.78
C PHE A 100 3.49 -8.50 0.38
N ILE A 101 2.54 -9.43 0.25
CA ILE A 101 1.89 -9.75 -1.03
C ILE A 101 1.20 -8.51 -1.60
N PHE A 102 0.46 -7.77 -0.76
CA PHE A 102 -0.19 -6.52 -1.16
C PHE A 102 0.81 -5.45 -1.59
N LEU A 103 1.97 -5.39 -0.94
CA LEU A 103 3.04 -4.51 -1.38
C LEU A 103 3.50 -4.85 -2.80
N LEU A 104 3.80 -6.12 -3.08
CA LEU A 104 4.23 -6.56 -4.41
C LEU A 104 3.17 -6.27 -5.48
N LEU A 105 1.90 -6.58 -5.19
CA LEU A 105 0.78 -6.29 -6.08
C LEU A 105 0.62 -4.80 -6.33
N GLY A 106 0.68 -3.97 -5.27
CA GLY A 106 0.56 -2.53 -5.38
C GLY A 106 1.69 -1.90 -6.20
N VAL A 107 2.93 -2.36 -6.02
CA VAL A 107 4.08 -1.91 -6.83
C VAL A 107 3.87 -2.30 -8.31
N ALA A 108 3.47 -3.55 -8.58
CA ALA A 108 3.21 -4.01 -9.94
C ALA A 108 2.08 -3.21 -10.62
N LEU A 109 1.02 -2.87 -9.87
CA LEU A 109 -0.08 -2.06 -10.36
C LEU A 109 0.36 -0.63 -10.70
N ILE A 110 1.11 0.04 -9.81
CA ILE A 110 1.59 1.41 -10.07
C ILE A 110 2.56 1.42 -11.25
N TYR A 111 3.46 0.44 -11.32
CA TYR A 111 4.44 0.34 -12.40
C TYR A 111 3.77 0.19 -13.78
N ASN A 112 2.71 -0.62 -13.87
CA ASN A 112 1.99 -0.89 -15.11
C ASN A 112 0.75 0.01 -15.32
N MET A 113 0.56 1.05 -14.50
CA MET A 113 -0.66 1.86 -14.51
C MET A 113 -0.93 2.50 -15.88
N GLU A 114 0.11 3.00 -16.56
CA GLU A 114 0.01 3.59 -17.90
C GLU A 114 -0.52 2.58 -18.93
N TYR A 115 -0.05 1.33 -18.86
CA TYR A 115 -0.52 0.25 -19.73
C TYR A 115 -1.99 -0.10 -19.47
N PHE A 116 -2.41 -0.15 -18.19
CA PHE A 116 -3.81 -0.41 -17.85
C PHE A 116 -4.75 0.70 -18.32
N ILE A 117 -4.33 1.96 -18.25
CA ILE A 117 -5.11 3.11 -18.73
C ILE A 117 -5.29 3.02 -20.25
N GLN A 118 -4.22 2.73 -20.99
CA GLN A 118 -4.26 2.54 -22.45
C GLN A 118 -5.13 1.35 -22.86
N LEU A 119 -4.98 0.20 -22.18
CA LEU A 119 -5.75 -1.02 -22.46
C LEU A 119 -7.27 -0.79 -22.31
N LEU A 120 -7.67 0.09 -21.39
CA LEU A 120 -9.06 0.43 -21.15
C LEU A 120 -9.59 1.53 -22.07
N GLY A 121 -8.76 2.06 -22.98
CA GLY A 121 -9.11 3.10 -23.93
C GLY A 121 -9.45 4.43 -23.27
N TRP A 122 -8.72 4.78 -22.20
CA TRP A 122 -8.97 5.97 -21.36
C TRP A 122 -7.91 7.05 -21.55
N ASP A 123 -7.54 7.28 -22.80
CA ASP A 123 -6.67 8.37 -23.23
C ASP A 123 -7.40 9.72 -23.22
#